data_AF-A0A2P2DBC7-F1
#
_entry.id   AF-A0A2P2DBC7-F1
#
_cell.length_a   1.000
_cell.length_b   1.000
_cell.length_c   1.000
_cell.angle_alpha   90.00
_cell.angle_beta   90.00
_cell.angle_gamma   90.00
#
_symmetry.space_group_name_H-M   'P 1'
#
loop_
_entity.id
_entity.type
_entity.pdbx_description
1 polymer ?
#
loop_
_entity_poly.entity_id
_entity_poly.type
_entity_poly.pdbx_seq_one_letter_code
_entity_poly.pdbx_strand_id
1 'polypeptide(L)'
;MLLDFCLENGGEMGMAPYPKGYLGNGLPPIPEVVGFGHIIQKESLPDGRSNIILEGLGTAEIVSLTSTEPFYIAQVSKREHQRNKNVSDELKEKIEELLVLTKRILLAEGAEEDLILKMNQILVHPFPVDFIASLIYFDFKTKQTILETTNLDTKANLLKQVLMGLNLGE
;
A
#
# COMPACT_ATOMS: atom_id res chain seq x y z
N MET A 1 20.20 -15.23 1.66
CA MET A 1 19.25 -14.82 0.59
C MET A 1 18.62 -13.47 0.98
N LEU A 2 17.87 -12.77 0.11
CA LEU A 2 17.31 -11.44 0.41
C LEU A 2 16.59 -11.39 1.77
N LEU A 3 15.71 -12.36 2.04
CA LEU A 3 14.95 -12.39 3.28
C LEU A 3 15.82 -12.58 4.53
N ASP A 4 16.87 -13.40 4.44
CA ASP A 4 17.82 -13.59 5.55
C ASP A 4 18.59 -12.30 5.81
N PHE A 5 19.03 -11.64 4.73
CA PHE A 5 19.70 -10.34 4.81
C PHE A 5 18.80 -9.31 5.50
N CYS A 6 17.53 -9.20 5.12
CA CYS A 6 16.58 -8.31 5.80
C CYS A 6 16.45 -8.68 7.29
N LEU A 7 16.23 -9.95 7.64
CA LEU A 7 16.05 -10.40 9.03
C LEU A 7 17.28 -10.13 9.91
N GLU A 8 18.48 -10.29 9.36
CA GLU A 8 19.75 -9.98 10.04
C GLU A 8 20.00 -8.47 10.19
N ASN A 9 19.32 -7.64 9.38
CA ASN A 9 19.51 -6.18 9.32
C ASN A 9 18.23 -5.40 9.72
N GLY A 10 17.55 -5.86 10.76
CA GLY A 10 16.41 -5.15 11.38
C GLY A 10 15.03 -5.50 10.81
N GLY A 11 14.95 -6.46 9.89
CA GLY A 11 13.70 -7.04 9.40
C GLY A 11 12.87 -6.13 8.50
N GLU A 12 13.37 -4.96 8.09
CA GLU A 12 12.66 -4.06 7.18
C GLU A 12 12.91 -4.42 5.71
N MET A 13 11.88 -4.29 4.87
CA MET A 13 11.94 -4.54 3.44
C MET A 13 11.11 -3.51 2.67
N GLY A 14 11.69 -2.96 1.60
CA GLY A 14 11.00 -2.13 0.62
C GLY A 14 10.27 -2.97 -0.43
N MET A 15 9.10 -2.52 -0.84
CA MET A 15 8.23 -3.18 -1.80
C MET A 15 8.03 -2.29 -3.01
N ALA A 16 8.59 -2.70 -4.14
CA ALA A 16 8.38 -2.07 -5.43
C ALA A 16 7.59 -3.02 -6.35
N PRO A 17 6.58 -2.52 -7.07
CA PRO A 17 5.85 -3.32 -8.03
C PRO A 17 6.72 -3.65 -9.24
N TYR A 18 6.60 -4.87 -9.74
CA TYR A 18 7.25 -5.24 -10.99
C TYR A 18 6.45 -4.69 -12.19
N PRO A 19 7.07 -3.92 -13.10
CA PRO A 19 6.34 -3.32 -14.21
C PRO A 19 5.86 -4.40 -15.20
N LYS A 20 4.54 -4.49 -15.43
CA LYS A 20 3.94 -5.51 -16.32
C LYS A 20 4.50 -5.54 -17.74
N GLY A 21 5.00 -4.41 -18.25
CA GLY A 21 5.56 -4.27 -19.60
C GLY A 21 7.08 -4.42 -19.69
N TYR A 22 7.76 -4.77 -18.58
CA TYR A 22 9.20 -4.86 -18.57
C TYR A 22 9.70 -6.10 -19.32
N LEU A 23 10.51 -5.89 -20.35
CA LEU A 23 10.97 -6.94 -21.29
C LEU A 23 12.27 -7.65 -20.85
N GLY A 24 12.80 -7.36 -19.65
CA GLY A 24 14.01 -8.01 -19.12
C GLY A 24 15.34 -7.37 -19.53
N ASN A 25 15.32 -6.24 -20.26
CA ASN A 25 16.55 -5.55 -20.64
C ASN A 25 17.04 -4.65 -19.49
N GLY A 26 18.07 -5.10 -18.76
CA GLY A 26 18.71 -4.34 -17.68
C GLY A 26 18.09 -4.53 -16.31
N LEU A 27 17.95 -3.44 -15.55
CA LEU A 27 17.26 -3.41 -14.27
C LEU A 27 15.83 -2.92 -14.48
N PRO A 28 14.78 -3.57 -13.90
CA PRO A 28 13.43 -3.05 -13.94
C PRO A 28 13.38 -1.63 -13.32
N PRO A 29 12.62 -0.70 -13.92
CA PRO A 29 12.43 0.60 -13.31
C PRO A 29 11.70 0.44 -11.98
N ILE A 30 12.20 1.14 -10.96
CA ILE A 30 11.65 1.17 -9.60
C ILE A 30 11.11 2.60 -9.36
N PRO A 31 9.88 2.77 -8.83
CA PRO A 31 9.41 4.09 -8.44
C PRO A 31 10.31 4.74 -7.39
N GLU A 32 10.45 6.06 -7.41
CA GLU A 32 11.25 6.79 -6.43
C GLU A 32 10.71 6.63 -5.00
N VAL A 33 9.40 6.48 -4.85
CA VAL A 33 8.74 6.23 -3.58
C VAL A 33 8.19 4.80 -3.54
N VAL A 34 8.54 4.06 -2.50
CA VAL A 34 8.11 2.68 -2.28
C VAL A 34 7.41 2.53 -0.94
N GLY A 35 6.49 1.57 -0.85
CA GLY A 35 6.02 1.09 0.45
C GLY A 35 7.13 0.29 1.14
N PHE A 36 7.23 0.37 2.45
CA PHE A 36 8.12 -0.51 3.21
C PHE A 36 7.40 -1.09 4.42
N GLY A 37 7.91 -2.23 4.90
CA GLY A 37 7.32 -2.93 6.02
C GLY A 37 8.33 -3.75 6.81
N HIS A 38 7.86 -4.33 7.90
CA HIS A 38 8.64 -5.22 8.76
C HIS A 38 8.19 -6.67 8.58
N ILE A 39 9.15 -7.58 8.47
CA ILE A 39 8.90 -9.02 8.35
C ILE A 39 8.54 -9.55 9.73
N ILE A 40 7.26 -9.85 9.94
CA ILE A 40 6.73 -10.38 11.21
C ILE A 40 6.96 -11.87 11.32
N GLN A 41 6.88 -12.58 10.19
CA GLN A 41 7.02 -14.02 10.14
C GLN A 41 7.65 -14.44 8.82
N LYS A 42 8.51 -15.46 8.88
CA LYS A 42 9.06 -16.17 7.72
C LYS A 42 8.94 -17.67 7.96
N GLU A 43 8.39 -18.38 6.98
CA GLU A 43 8.32 -19.84 6.95
C GLU A 43 9.04 -20.33 5.70
N SER A 44 10.12 -21.09 5.87
CA SER A 44 10.85 -21.68 4.75
C SER A 44 10.20 -22.99 4.31
N LEU A 45 10.03 -23.13 3.00
CA LEU A 45 9.41 -24.30 2.37
C LEU A 45 10.49 -25.27 1.85
N PRO A 46 10.20 -26.58 1.74
CA PRO A 46 11.16 -27.58 1.27
C PRO A 46 11.71 -27.35 -0.15
N ASP A 47 10.99 -26.58 -0.97
CA ASP A 47 11.35 -26.25 -2.35
C ASP A 47 12.23 -24.99 -2.46
N GLY A 48 12.68 -24.44 -1.34
CA GLY A 48 13.52 -23.24 -1.29
C GLY A 48 12.74 -21.92 -1.33
N ARG A 49 11.40 -21.95 -1.45
CA ARG A 49 10.58 -20.74 -1.29
C ARG A 49 10.43 -20.37 0.18
N SER A 50 9.87 -19.19 0.43
CA SER A 50 9.46 -18.79 1.78
C SER A 50 8.14 -18.05 1.72
N ASN A 51 7.25 -18.37 2.66
CA ASN A 51 6.10 -17.55 2.97
C ASN A 51 6.53 -16.48 3.96
N ILE A 52 6.06 -15.25 3.78
CA ILE A 52 6.31 -14.16 4.72
C ILE A 52 5.00 -13.45 5.08
N ILE A 53 4.96 -12.93 6.31
CA ILE A 53 4.00 -11.92 6.72
C ILE A 53 4.76 -10.61 6.85
N LEU A 54 4.35 -9.61 6.06
CA LEU A 54 4.95 -8.28 6.05
C LEU A 54 3.92 -7.27 6.58
N GLU A 55 4.27 -6.56 7.65
CA GLU A 55 3.48 -5.46 8.17
C GLU A 55 3.93 -4.15 7.52
N GLY A 56 3.04 -3.49 6.78
CA GLY A 56 3.35 -2.20 6.15
C GLY A 56 3.51 -1.10 7.19
N LEU A 57 4.65 -0.41 7.16
CA LEU A 57 4.99 0.66 8.12
C LEU A 57 4.81 2.07 7.56
N GLY A 58 4.91 2.23 6.24
CA GLY A 58 4.77 3.52 5.58
C GLY A 58 5.40 3.54 4.20
N THR A 59 5.81 4.73 3.76
CA THR A 59 6.54 4.91 2.49
C THR A 59 7.92 5.50 2.73
N ALA A 60 8.83 5.21 1.81
CA ALA A 60 10.17 5.77 1.82
C ALA A 60 10.57 6.17 0.39
N GLU A 61 11.33 7.25 0.29
CA GLU A 61 11.91 7.74 -0.94
C GLU A 61 13.32 7.17 -1.11
N ILE A 62 13.62 6.61 -2.28
CA ILE A 62 14.93 6.05 -2.62
C ILE A 62 15.89 7.22 -2.89
N VAL A 63 16.90 7.35 -2.04
CA VAL A 63 17.95 8.37 -2.17
C VAL A 63 19.06 7.88 -3.11
N SER A 64 19.46 6.61 -2.96
CA SER A 64 20.47 5.98 -3.83
C SER A 64 20.40 4.46 -3.78
N LEU A 65 20.85 3.80 -4.85
CA LEU A 65 21.06 2.35 -4.87
C LEU A 65 22.51 2.03 -4.46
N THR A 66 22.67 1.25 -3.41
CA THR A 66 23.96 0.80 -2.87
C THR A 66 24.42 -0.51 -3.52
N SER A 67 23.47 -1.40 -3.84
CA SER A 67 23.71 -2.62 -4.62
C SER A 67 22.49 -2.96 -5.47
N THR A 68 22.72 -3.65 -6.58
CA THR A 68 21.67 -4.20 -7.45
C THR A 68 21.79 -5.71 -7.61
N GLU A 69 22.88 -6.31 -7.14
CA GLU A 69 23.19 -7.74 -7.25
C GLU A 69 23.64 -8.29 -5.89
N PRO A 70 23.16 -9.47 -5.45
CA PRO A 70 22.14 -10.31 -6.09
C PRO A 70 20.70 -9.80 -5.89
N PHE A 71 20.55 -8.67 -5.20
CA PHE A 71 19.28 -7.98 -4.97
C PHE A 71 19.54 -6.49 -4.72
N TYR A 72 18.48 -5.68 -4.80
CA TYR A 72 18.56 -4.25 -4.54
C TYR A 72 18.78 -3.96 -3.06
N ILE A 73 19.76 -3.11 -2.80
CA ILE A 73 19.98 -2.44 -1.51
C ILE A 73 19.95 -0.94 -1.80
N ALA A 74 19.13 -0.20 -1.07
CA ALA A 74 18.95 1.22 -1.28
C ALA A 74 19.10 1.98 0.04
N GLN A 75 19.69 3.17 -0.04
CA GLN A 75 19.54 4.18 0.99
C GLN A 75 18.22 4.90 0.78
N VAL A 76 17.42 5.04 1.83
CA VAL A 76 16.07 5.61 1.75
C VAL A 76 15.85 6.70 2.79
N SER A 77 14.91 7.60 2.50
CA SER A 77 14.38 8.60 3.43
C SER A 77 12.93 8.24 3.76
N LYS A 78 12.63 7.95 5.04
CA LYS A 78 11.26 7.63 5.47
C LYS A 78 10.38 8.87 5.33
N ARG A 79 9.18 8.71 4.75
CA ARG A 79 8.23 9.81 4.55
C ARG A 79 7.19 9.82 5.65
N GLU A 80 6.97 11.00 6.23
CA GLU A 80 5.92 11.20 7.23
C GLU A 80 4.57 11.44 6.54
N HIS A 81 3.61 10.59 6.85
CA HIS A 81 2.23 10.73 6.39
C HIS A 81 1.37 11.34 7.49
N GLN A 82 0.41 12.18 7.10
CA GLN A 82 -0.61 12.65 8.03
C GLN A 82 -1.46 11.47 8.50
N ARG A 83 -1.47 11.28 9.81
CA ARG A 83 -2.25 10.22 10.46
C ARG A 83 -3.67 10.70 10.70
N ASN A 84 -4.59 9.75 10.76
CA ASN A 84 -5.96 9.97 11.18
C ASN A 84 -6.05 10.22 12.70
N LYS A 85 -5.58 11.38 13.14
CA LYS A 85 -5.61 11.81 14.55
C LYS A 85 -6.02 13.27 14.62
N ASN A 86 -7.06 13.56 15.41
CA ASN A 86 -7.62 14.91 15.58
C ASN A 86 -7.96 15.58 14.23
N VAL A 87 -8.44 14.78 13.28
CA VAL A 87 -8.91 15.26 11.97
C VAL A 87 -10.18 16.09 12.14
N SER A 88 -10.41 17.03 11.21
CA SER A 88 -11.63 17.84 11.18
C SER A 88 -12.86 16.97 10.90
N ASP A 89 -14.03 17.45 11.27
CA ASP A 89 -15.27 16.71 11.05
C ASP A 89 -15.56 16.52 9.56
N GLU A 90 -15.20 17.50 8.72
CA GLU A 90 -15.33 17.37 7.25
C GLU A 90 -14.47 16.23 6.69
N LEU A 91 -13.27 16.01 7.24
CA LEU A 91 -12.41 14.91 6.82
C LEU A 91 -12.95 13.56 7.31
N LYS A 92 -13.56 13.51 8.50
CA LYS A 92 -14.23 12.28 8.99
C LYS A 92 -15.39 11.89 8.08
N GLU A 93 -16.29 12.84 7.78
CA GLU A 93 -17.43 12.62 6.87
C GLU A 93 -16.94 12.13 5.50
N LYS A 94 -15.84 12.69 5.00
CA LYS A 94 -15.23 12.24 3.75
C LYS A 94 -14.73 10.80 3.82
N ILE A 95 -14.07 10.40 4.90
CA ILE A 95 -13.62 9.00 5.08
C ILE A 95 -14.82 8.05 5.22
N GLU A 96 -15.88 8.46 5.92
CA GLU A 96 -17.13 7.69 6.00
C GLU A 96 -17.78 7.49 4.63
N GLU A 97 -17.80 8.54 3.80
CA GLU A 97 -18.29 8.45 2.42
C GLU A 97 -17.46 7.47 1.59
N LEU A 98 -16.12 7.54 1.67
CA LEU A 98 -15.22 6.57 1.02
C LEU A 98 -15.55 5.15 1.47
N LEU A 99 -15.78 4.94 2.76
CA LEU A 99 -16.11 3.64 3.33
C LEU A 99 -17.43 3.10 2.77
N VAL A 100 -18.47 3.93 2.67
CA VAL A 100 -19.76 3.56 2.09
C VAL A 100 -19.63 3.17 0.63
N LEU A 101 -18.92 3.97 -0.18
CA LEU A 101 -18.68 3.68 -1.60
C LEU A 101 -17.90 2.37 -1.79
N THR A 102 -16.89 2.15 -0.96
CA THR A 102 -16.06 0.94 -0.99
C THR A 102 -16.87 -0.31 -0.65
N LYS A 103 -17.72 -0.24 0.40
CA LYS A 103 -18.59 -1.35 0.77
C LYS A 103 -19.55 -1.72 -0.36
N ARG A 104 -20.11 -0.74 -1.06
CA ARG A 104 -20.99 -0.97 -2.22
C ARG A 104 -20.27 -1.71 -3.33
N ILE A 105 -19.08 -1.23 -3.72
CA ILE A 105 -18.25 -1.87 -4.75
C ILE A 105 -17.92 -3.31 -4.36
N LEU A 106 -17.42 -3.52 -3.14
CA LEU A 106 -17.04 -4.86 -2.68
C LEU A 106 -18.24 -5.82 -2.62
N LEU A 107 -19.41 -5.35 -2.19
CA LEU A 107 -20.64 -6.16 -2.20
C LEU A 107 -21.08 -6.51 -3.63
N ALA A 108 -20.99 -5.57 -4.57
CA ALA A 108 -21.27 -5.83 -5.98
C ALA A 108 -20.28 -6.86 -6.58
N GLU A 109 -19.03 -6.86 -6.12
CA GLU A 109 -18.01 -7.84 -6.47
C GLU A 109 -18.14 -9.18 -5.71
N GLY A 110 -19.15 -9.34 -4.85
CA GLY A 110 -19.44 -10.59 -4.14
C GLY A 110 -18.66 -10.80 -2.84
N ALA A 111 -18.20 -9.72 -2.18
CA ALA A 111 -17.54 -9.82 -0.88
C ALA A 111 -18.49 -10.35 0.22
N GLU A 112 -17.93 -11.19 1.10
CA GLU A 112 -18.62 -11.74 2.27
C GLU A 112 -19.00 -10.65 3.29
N GLU A 113 -20.13 -10.83 3.98
CA GLU A 113 -20.63 -9.86 4.98
C GLU A 113 -19.63 -9.63 6.13
N ASP A 114 -18.86 -10.64 6.54
CA ASP A 114 -17.85 -10.52 7.59
C ASP A 114 -16.75 -9.51 7.24
N LEU A 115 -16.36 -9.44 5.96
CA LEU A 115 -15.41 -8.42 5.49
C LEU A 115 -16.01 -7.03 5.66
N ILE A 116 -17.27 -6.85 5.26
CA ILE A 116 -17.98 -5.57 5.35
C ILE A 116 -18.14 -5.10 6.80
N LEU A 117 -18.36 -6.02 7.74
CA LEU A 117 -18.43 -5.71 9.18
C LEU A 117 -17.08 -5.25 9.72
N LYS A 118 -15.99 -5.94 9.36
CA LYS A 118 -14.61 -5.57 9.77
C LYS A 118 -14.20 -4.20 9.27
N MET A 119 -14.70 -3.77 8.11
CA MET A 119 -14.43 -2.45 7.56
C MET A 119 -14.87 -1.29 8.47
N ASN A 120 -15.81 -1.49 9.41
CA ASN A 120 -16.19 -0.43 10.36
C ASN A 120 -15.03 0.02 11.27
N GLN A 121 -14.03 -0.85 11.47
CA GLN A 121 -12.84 -0.53 12.26
C GLN A 121 -11.85 0.39 11.52
N ILE A 122 -12.02 0.57 10.20
CA ILE A 122 -11.13 1.40 9.39
C ILE A 122 -11.18 2.86 9.82
N LEU A 123 -12.33 3.36 10.30
CA LEU A 123 -12.49 4.76 10.70
C LEU A 123 -11.52 5.19 11.81
N VAL A 124 -11.07 4.26 12.65
CA VAL A 124 -10.10 4.52 13.72
C VAL A 124 -8.67 4.09 13.35
N HIS A 125 -8.48 3.52 12.15
CA HIS A 125 -7.16 3.14 11.66
C HIS A 125 -6.30 4.40 11.45
N PRO A 126 -4.97 4.37 11.72
CA PRO A 126 -4.10 5.53 11.52
C PRO A 126 -4.01 5.98 10.05
N PHE A 127 -4.21 5.06 9.11
CA PHE A 127 -4.14 5.28 7.66
C PHE A 127 -5.40 4.70 6.98
N PRO A 128 -6.58 5.31 7.16
CA PRO A 128 -7.84 4.72 6.71
C PRO A 128 -7.94 4.72 5.17
N VAL A 129 -7.46 5.80 4.52
CA VAL A 129 -7.52 5.94 3.07
C VAL A 129 -6.60 4.92 2.37
N ASP A 130 -5.39 4.70 2.88
CA ASP A 130 -4.48 3.67 2.35
C ASP A 130 -5.06 2.26 2.50
N PHE A 131 -5.70 2.00 3.64
CA PHE A 131 -6.38 0.72 3.87
C PHE A 131 -7.53 0.52 2.88
N ILE A 132 -8.36 1.54 2.64
CA ILE A 132 -9.45 1.46 1.65
C ILE A 132 -8.87 1.24 0.24
N ALA A 133 -7.83 1.98 -0.13
CA ALA A 133 -7.18 1.86 -1.43
C ALA A 133 -6.54 0.48 -1.67
N SER A 134 -6.15 -0.25 -0.62
CA SER A 134 -5.58 -1.59 -0.73
C SER A 134 -6.64 -2.65 -1.06
N LEU A 135 -7.91 -2.43 -0.68
CA LEU A 135 -9.02 -3.35 -0.92
C LEU A 135 -9.56 -3.31 -2.36
N ILE A 136 -9.48 -2.16 -3.02
CA ILE A 136 -10.08 -1.96 -4.36
C ILE A 136 -9.04 -2.18 -5.47
N TYR A 137 -9.48 -2.82 -6.55
CA TYR A 137 -8.66 -2.98 -7.75
C TYR A 137 -8.80 -1.76 -8.69
N PHE A 138 -7.70 -1.06 -8.93
CA PHE A 138 -7.61 0.04 -9.89
C PHE A 138 -6.17 0.19 -10.39
N ASP A 139 -5.97 1.06 -11.39
CA ASP A 139 -4.71 1.13 -12.13
C ASP A 139 -3.52 1.52 -11.25
N PHE A 140 -2.34 1.00 -11.64
CA PHE A 140 -1.11 1.18 -10.87
C PHE A 140 -0.72 2.65 -10.72
N LYS A 141 -0.86 3.46 -11.77
CA LYS A 141 -0.43 4.87 -11.75
C LYS A 141 -1.20 5.63 -10.67
N THR A 142 -2.51 5.43 -10.61
CA THR A 142 -3.35 6.03 -9.59
C THR A 142 -3.05 5.49 -8.19
N LYS A 143 -2.81 4.17 -8.04
CA LYS A 143 -2.36 3.59 -6.75
C LYS A 143 -1.07 4.23 -6.26
N GLN A 144 -0.10 4.40 -7.15
CA GLN A 144 1.19 5.01 -6.86
C GLN A 144 1.02 6.49 -6.44
N THR A 145 0.19 7.27 -7.16
CA THR A 145 -0.10 8.66 -6.78
C THR A 145 -0.75 8.77 -5.40
N ILE A 146 -1.66 7.87 -5.04
CA ILE A 146 -2.27 7.81 -3.71
C ILE A 146 -1.20 7.46 -2.65
N LEU A 147 -0.37 6.46 -2.91
CA LEU A 147 0.72 6.06 -2.03
C LEU A 147 1.69 7.21 -1.75
N GLU A 148 2.03 7.97 -2.80
CA GLU A 148 2.97 9.10 -2.74
C GLU A 148 2.39 10.35 -2.06
N THR A 149 1.07 10.45 -1.92
CA THR A 149 0.42 11.61 -1.31
C THR A 149 0.51 11.52 0.22
N THR A 150 1.13 12.51 0.87
CA THR A 150 1.31 12.50 2.34
C THR A 150 0.19 13.21 3.11
N ASN A 151 -0.50 14.16 2.46
CA ASN A 151 -1.64 14.86 3.05
C ASN A 151 -2.91 13.99 2.99
N LEU A 152 -3.54 13.77 4.14
CA LEU A 152 -4.65 12.83 4.25
C LEU A 152 -5.89 13.30 3.50
N ASP A 153 -6.21 14.59 3.54
CA ASP A 153 -7.38 15.15 2.85
C ASP A 153 -7.22 15.07 1.33
N THR A 154 -6.04 15.44 0.83
CA THR A 154 -5.70 15.34 -0.60
C THR A 154 -5.79 13.89 -1.06
N LYS A 155 -5.25 12.96 -0.26
CA LYS A 155 -5.33 11.52 -0.53
C LYS A 155 -6.78 11.03 -0.57
N ALA A 156 -7.61 11.46 0.38
CA ALA A 156 -9.03 11.12 0.42
C ALA A 156 -9.78 11.63 -0.83
N ASN A 157 -9.49 12.85 -1.30
CA ASN A 157 -10.07 13.40 -2.52
C ASN A 157 -9.67 12.59 -3.77
N LEU A 158 -8.40 12.20 -3.88
CA LEU A 158 -7.92 11.35 -4.97
C LEU A 158 -8.64 10.00 -4.99
N LEU A 159 -8.73 9.33 -3.84
CA LEU A 159 -9.44 8.05 -3.75
C LEU A 159 -10.93 8.21 -4.05
N LYS A 160 -11.57 9.30 -3.61
CA LYS A 160 -12.98 9.57 -3.91
C LYS A 160 -13.25 9.59 -5.41
N GLN A 161 -12.40 10.26 -6.19
CA GLN A 161 -12.52 10.30 -7.65
C GLN A 161 -12.47 8.91 -8.27
N VAL A 162 -11.57 8.04 -7.77
CA VAL A 162 -11.46 6.64 -8.21
C VAL A 162 -12.76 5.88 -7.91
N LEU A 163 -13.22 5.93 -6.66
CA LEU A 163 -14.42 5.18 -6.25
C LEU A 163 -15.69 5.66 -6.96
N MET A 164 -15.81 6.96 -7.23
CA MET A 164 -16.92 7.49 -8.02
C MET A 164 -16.88 6.99 -9.46
N GLY A 165 -15.69 6.95 -10.08
CA GLY A 165 -15.53 6.41 -11.44
C GLY A 165 -15.92 4.93 -11.55
N LEU A 166 -15.64 4.14 -10.51
CA LEU A 166 -16.03 2.72 -10.45
C LEU A 166 -17.52 2.53 -10.23
N ASN A 167 -18.16 3.33 -9.36
CA ASN A 167 -19.61 3.25 -9.10
C ASN A 167 -20.47 3.74 -10.28
N LEU A 168 -19.95 4.59 -11.15
CA LEU A 168 -20.66 5.07 -12.35
C LEU A 168 -20.50 4.13 -13.56
N GLY A 169 -19.72 3.04 -13.41
CA GLY A 169 -19.49 2.04 -14.44
C GLY A 169 -20.53 0.92 -14.49
N GLU A 170 -21.57 0.98 -13.65
CA GLU A 170 -22.80 0.16 -13.73
C GLU A 170 -23.89 0.87 -14.55
#